data_AF-A0A963BXH7-F1
#
_entry.id   AF-A0A963BXH7-F1
#
_cell.length_a   1.000
_cell.length_b   1.000
_cell.length_c   1.000
_cell.angle_alpha   90.00
_cell.angle_beta   90.00
_cell.angle_gamma   90.00
#
_symmetry.space_group_name_H-M   'P 1'
#
loop_
_entity.id
_entity.type
_entity.pdbx_description
1 polymer ?
#
loop_
_entity_poly.entity_id
_entity_poly.type
_entity_poly.pdbx_seq_one_letter_code
_entity_poly.pdbx_strand_id
1 'polypeptide(L)'
;MASEHAGVPADPSARIRAHFDTVAATTMTDVPLCNPALAVATEGFFRHGEAWVGILLTPWCMNLMLLPDADCDCQRQVGESEWWAFPSGDYPFIAHHCEVLGDYQACSLYSPVFEFDNQTLALDVAREALAALMADGDAAADASRARETARLEGRSVAAQPVSRRGFLRAVLPGGGG
;
A
#
# COMPACT_ATOMS: atom_id res chain seq x y z
N MET A 1 14.75 -15.90 37.73
CA MET A 1 13.83 -16.08 36.59
C MET A 1 13.45 -14.70 36.07
N ALA A 2 14.34 -14.07 35.31
CA ALA A 2 14.04 -12.84 34.60
C ALA A 2 13.31 -13.24 33.32
N SER A 3 11.98 -13.33 33.37
CA SER A 3 11.19 -13.26 32.15
C SER A 3 11.12 -11.79 31.81
N GLU A 4 12.07 -11.39 30.97
CA GLU A 4 12.17 -10.07 30.36
C GLU A 4 10.82 -9.75 29.71
N HIS A 5 10.31 -8.55 29.99
CA HIS A 5 9.17 -8.04 29.25
C HIS A 5 9.65 -7.88 27.82
N ALA A 6 9.28 -8.80 26.93
CA ALA A 6 9.39 -8.59 25.49
C ALA A 6 8.62 -7.30 25.20
N GLY A 7 9.37 -6.20 25.12
CA GLY A 7 8.80 -4.88 24.90
C GLY A 7 8.01 -4.93 23.61
N VAL A 8 6.84 -4.30 23.58
CA VAL A 8 6.10 -4.13 22.34
C VAL A 8 7.09 -3.63 21.29
N PRO A 9 7.28 -4.35 20.18
CA PRO A 9 8.27 -3.96 19.19
C PRO A 9 7.90 -2.57 18.68
N ALA A 10 8.89 -1.69 18.65
CA ALA A 10 8.68 -0.29 18.30
C ALA A 10 8.13 -0.17 16.87
N ASP A 11 7.29 0.85 16.65
CA ASP A 11 6.75 1.18 15.33
C ASP A 11 7.89 1.31 14.30
N PRO A 12 7.89 0.50 13.22
CA PRO A 12 8.99 0.47 12.27
C PRO A 12 8.96 1.63 11.27
N SER A 13 7.92 2.47 11.27
CA SER A 13 7.69 3.53 10.28
C SER A 13 8.92 4.44 10.05
N ALA A 14 9.61 4.82 11.12
CA ALA A 14 10.78 5.69 11.05
C ALA A 14 11.99 4.98 10.40
N ARG A 15 12.20 3.70 10.73
CA ARG A 15 13.28 2.88 10.16
C ARG A 15 13.05 2.65 8.67
N ILE A 16 11.81 2.31 8.30
CA ILE A 16 11.41 2.13 6.90
C ILE A 16 11.66 3.43 6.14
N ARG A 17 11.14 4.56 6.64
CA ARG A 17 11.34 5.86 5.99
C ARG A 17 12.82 6.18 5.78
N ALA A 18 13.66 6.05 6.81
CA ALA A 18 15.09 6.36 6.72
C ALA A 18 15.81 5.47 5.68
N HIS A 19 15.47 4.19 5.62
CA HIS A 19 16.03 3.28 4.62
C HIS A 19 15.66 3.72 3.19
N PHE A 20 14.37 3.96 2.94
CA PHE A 20 13.91 4.33 1.59
C PHE A 20 14.32 5.75 1.18
N ASP A 21 14.52 6.66 2.13
CA ASP A 21 15.12 7.99 1.87
C ASP A 21 16.55 7.84 1.35
N THR A 22 17.33 6.92 1.95
CA THR A 22 18.68 6.57 1.46
C THR A 22 18.63 5.96 0.06
N VAL A 23 17.67 5.07 -0.21
CA VAL A 23 17.47 4.47 -1.53
C VAL A 23 17.11 5.53 -2.58
N ALA A 24 16.26 6.48 -2.21
CA ALA A 24 15.87 7.60 -3.06
C ALA A 24 17.08 8.48 -3.42
N ALA A 25 17.96 8.75 -2.45
CA ALA A 25 19.13 9.59 -2.63
C ALA A 25 20.33 8.93 -3.35
N THR A 26 20.38 7.58 -3.38
CA THR A 26 21.53 6.83 -3.92
C THR A 26 21.21 6.16 -5.25
N THR A 27 20.22 5.28 -5.28
CA THR A 27 19.95 4.38 -6.42
C THR A 27 18.96 4.98 -7.41
N MET A 28 18.06 5.86 -6.95
CA MET A 28 16.93 6.35 -7.74
C MET A 28 17.06 7.82 -8.21
N THR A 29 18.20 8.47 -7.96
CA THR A 29 18.43 9.90 -8.23
C THR A 29 18.31 10.29 -9.72
N ASP A 30 18.57 9.35 -10.64
CA ASP A 30 18.56 9.60 -12.09
C ASP A 30 17.48 8.77 -12.84
N VAL A 31 16.58 8.12 -12.10
CA VAL A 31 15.58 7.25 -12.73
C VAL A 31 14.41 8.11 -13.21
N PRO A 32 14.08 8.10 -14.52
CA PRO A 32 13.01 8.94 -15.07
C PRO A 32 11.62 8.59 -14.52
N LEU A 33 11.50 7.51 -13.74
CA LEU A 33 10.30 7.05 -13.03
C LEU A 33 9.98 7.84 -11.75
N CYS A 34 10.91 8.67 -11.26
CA CYS A 34 10.73 9.42 -10.01
C CYS A 34 9.88 10.68 -10.20
N ASN A 35 8.81 10.81 -9.41
CA ASN A 35 8.01 12.01 -9.31
C ASN A 35 8.63 12.99 -8.31
N PRO A 36 9.17 14.15 -8.75
CA PRO A 36 9.85 15.10 -7.87
C PRO A 36 8.90 15.83 -6.91
N ALA A 37 7.59 15.76 -7.13
CA ALA A 37 6.59 16.35 -6.22
C ALA A 37 6.36 15.49 -4.96
N LEU A 38 6.91 14.28 -4.93
CA LEU A 38 6.72 13.31 -3.86
C LEU A 38 8.03 13.07 -3.10
N ALA A 39 7.89 12.80 -1.80
CA ALA A 39 8.98 12.43 -0.92
C ALA A 39 8.65 11.12 -0.20
N VAL A 40 9.69 10.44 0.29
CA VAL A 40 9.52 9.20 1.05
C VAL A 40 8.74 9.48 2.34
N ALA A 41 7.63 8.79 2.51
CA ALA A 41 6.76 8.90 3.68
C ALA A 41 6.19 7.53 4.07
N THR A 42 5.94 7.37 5.36
CA THR A 42 5.30 6.18 5.94
C THR A 42 4.01 6.61 6.61
N GLU A 43 2.91 5.94 6.30
CA GLU A 43 1.57 6.35 6.74
C GLU A 43 0.81 5.18 7.35
N GLY A 44 0.11 5.48 8.46
CA GLY A 44 -0.89 4.61 9.08
C GLY A 44 -0.39 3.21 9.44
N PHE A 45 0.77 3.11 10.11
CA PHE A 45 1.24 1.83 10.63
C PHE A 45 0.39 1.39 11.83
N PHE A 46 -0.19 0.19 11.72
CA PHE A 46 -0.98 -0.43 12.78
C PHE A 46 -0.60 -1.91 12.95
N ARG A 47 -1.04 -2.50 14.07
CA ARG A 47 -0.81 -3.92 14.36
C ARG A 47 -1.88 -4.78 13.73
N HIS A 48 -1.43 -5.78 12.99
CA HIS A 48 -2.26 -6.84 12.44
C HIS A 48 -1.67 -8.19 12.85
N GLY A 49 -2.19 -8.75 13.94
CA GLY A 49 -1.60 -9.94 14.57
C GLY A 49 -0.17 -9.70 15.06
N GLU A 50 0.75 -10.55 14.60
CA GLU A 50 2.18 -10.50 14.93
C GLU A 50 3.00 -9.66 13.94
N ALA A 51 2.33 -8.85 13.10
CA ALA A 51 2.98 -7.98 12.13
C ALA A 51 2.52 -6.52 12.26
N TRP A 52 3.38 -5.63 11.78
CA TRP A 52 3.09 -4.23 11.50
C TRP A 52 2.69 -4.07 10.04
N VAL A 53 1.55 -3.43 9.79
CA VAL A 53 1.04 -3.14 8.45
C VAL A 53 0.90 -1.64 8.28
N GLY A 54 1.38 -1.10 7.17
CA GLY A 54 1.30 0.34 6.87
C GLY A 54 1.67 0.66 5.43
N ILE A 55 1.47 1.90 5.01
CA ILE A 55 1.80 2.34 3.64
C ILE A 55 3.18 2.99 3.62
N LEU A 56 3.96 2.63 2.62
CA LEU A 56 5.17 3.34 2.21
C LEU A 56 4.89 4.07 0.90
N LEU A 57 4.95 5.39 0.95
CA LEU A 57 4.98 6.26 -0.21
C LEU A 57 6.44 6.57 -0.57
N THR A 58 6.82 6.37 -1.82
CA THR A 58 8.11 6.78 -2.37
C THR A 58 7.87 7.63 -3.63
N PRO A 59 8.90 8.34 -4.13
CA PRO A 59 8.80 9.08 -5.37
C PRO A 59 8.47 8.24 -6.62
N TRP A 60 8.63 6.91 -6.58
CA TRP A 60 8.40 6.01 -7.72
C TRP A 60 7.23 5.03 -7.52
N CYS A 61 6.91 4.66 -6.28
CA CYS A 61 5.79 3.76 -5.99
C CYS A 61 5.14 4.00 -4.61
N MET A 62 3.90 3.56 -4.47
CA MET A 62 3.20 3.42 -3.19
C MET A 62 2.97 1.93 -2.91
N ASN A 63 3.49 1.45 -1.79
CA ASN A 63 3.45 0.04 -1.39
C ASN A 63 2.76 -0.11 -0.04
N LEU A 64 1.98 -1.17 0.11
CA LEU A 64 1.56 -1.68 1.41
C LEU A 64 2.68 -2.56 1.96
N MET A 65 3.18 -2.24 3.14
CA MET A 65 4.28 -2.90 3.81
C MET A 65 3.75 -3.74 4.95
N LEU A 66 4.28 -4.96 5.08
CA LEU A 66 4.03 -5.85 6.20
C LEU A 66 5.37 -6.26 6.80
N LEU A 67 5.60 -5.92 8.07
CA LEU A 67 6.82 -6.26 8.79
C LEU A 67 6.46 -7.19 9.94
N PRO A 68 6.88 -8.47 9.92
CA PRO A 68 6.70 -9.37 11.04
C PRO A 68 7.48 -8.88 12.27
N ASP A 69 7.03 -9.29 13.46
CA ASP A 69 7.81 -9.05 14.67
C ASP A 69 9.16 -9.78 14.61
N ALA A 70 10.16 -9.25 15.33
CA ALA A 70 11.52 -9.82 15.31
C ALA A 70 11.59 -11.26 15.85
N ASP A 71 10.60 -11.68 16.65
CA ASP A 71 10.48 -13.03 17.21
C ASP A 71 9.69 -14.00 16.33
N CYS A 72 9.08 -13.51 15.23
CA CYS A 72 8.44 -14.41 14.27
C CYS A 72 9.51 -15.19 13.51
N ASP A 73 9.53 -16.51 13.70
CA ASP A 73 10.35 -17.47 12.94
C ASP A 73 9.80 -17.66 11.51
N CYS A 74 9.63 -16.55 10.79
CA CYS A 74 9.19 -16.52 9.42
C CYS A 74 10.39 -16.26 8.51
N GLN A 75 11.33 -17.22 8.46
CA GLN A 75 12.33 -17.26 7.40
C GLN A 75 11.62 -17.46 6.05
N ARG A 76 11.27 -16.36 5.40
CA ARG A 76 10.65 -16.37 4.07
C ARG A 76 11.69 -16.23 2.98
N GLN A 77 11.47 -16.93 1.86
CA GLN A 77 12.37 -16.79 0.73
C GLN A 77 12.11 -15.45 0.03
N VAL A 78 13.15 -14.64 -0.15
CA VAL A 78 13.05 -13.39 -0.92
C VAL A 78 12.50 -13.66 -2.32
N GLY A 79 11.49 -12.88 -2.72
CA GLY A 79 10.77 -13.01 -3.99
C GLY A 79 9.55 -13.93 -3.94
N GLU A 80 9.32 -14.64 -2.83
CA GLU A 80 8.13 -15.46 -2.65
C GLU A 80 6.89 -14.58 -2.45
N SER A 81 5.80 -14.90 -3.15
CA SER A 81 4.52 -14.21 -3.01
C SER A 81 3.62 -14.99 -2.06
N GLU A 82 3.15 -14.34 -1.01
CA GLU A 82 2.30 -14.92 0.03
C GLU A 82 1.00 -14.13 0.14
N TRP A 83 -0.12 -14.83 0.33
CA TRP A 83 -1.43 -14.21 0.43
C TRP A 83 -1.77 -13.92 1.89
N TRP A 84 -2.09 -12.66 2.17
CA TRP A 84 -2.55 -12.21 3.49
C TRP A 84 -4.02 -11.83 3.44
N ALA A 85 -4.79 -12.41 4.36
CA ALA A 85 -6.20 -12.14 4.51
C ALA A 85 -6.42 -10.86 5.34
N PHE A 86 -7.10 -9.89 4.74
CA PHE A 86 -7.59 -8.69 5.40
C PHE A 86 -9.13 -8.68 5.36
N PRO A 87 -9.81 -7.85 6.19
CA PRO A 87 -11.27 -7.71 6.14
C PRO A 87 -11.81 -7.39 4.73
N SER A 88 -11.00 -6.71 3.94
CA SER A 88 -11.27 -6.32 2.56
C SER A 88 -11.07 -7.44 1.53
N GLY A 89 -10.36 -8.51 1.89
CA GLY A 89 -10.01 -9.64 1.02
C GLY A 89 -8.55 -10.07 1.15
N ASP A 90 -8.12 -10.99 0.30
CA ASP A 90 -6.75 -11.52 0.28
C ASP A 90 -5.86 -10.72 -0.67
N TYR A 91 -4.65 -10.39 -0.23
CA TYR A 91 -3.66 -9.63 -1.02
C TYR A 91 -2.34 -10.38 -1.13
N PRO A 92 -1.71 -10.39 -2.32
CA PRO A 92 -0.40 -10.99 -2.50
C PRO A 92 0.69 -10.02 -2.04
N PHE A 93 1.48 -10.44 -1.07
CA PHE A 93 2.65 -9.74 -0.57
C PHE A 93 3.90 -10.49 -1.00
N ILE A 94 4.86 -9.76 -1.57
CA ILE A 94 6.15 -10.32 -1.99
C ILE A 94 7.12 -10.17 -0.84
N ALA A 95 7.79 -11.25 -0.45
CA ALA A 95 8.83 -11.24 0.57
C ALA A 95 10.10 -10.57 0.06
N HIS A 96 10.66 -9.70 0.88
CA HIS A 96 11.88 -8.94 0.65
C HIS A 96 12.75 -9.03 1.89
N HIS A 97 14.05 -8.91 1.70
CA HIS A 97 15.01 -8.85 2.79
C HIS A 97 15.88 -7.61 2.62
N CYS A 98 16.12 -6.90 3.72
CA CYS A 98 17.08 -5.82 3.77
C CYS A 98 17.83 -5.85 5.10
N GLU A 99 19.15 -5.62 5.07
CA GLU A 99 19.98 -5.60 6.28
C GLU A 99 19.50 -4.56 7.34
N VAL A 100 18.83 -3.49 6.91
CA VAL A 100 18.32 -2.43 7.81
C VAL A 100 16.97 -2.77 8.43
N LEU A 101 16.09 -3.42 7.65
CA LEU A 101 14.69 -3.67 8.05
C LEU A 101 14.45 -5.11 8.50
N GLY A 102 15.34 -6.04 8.13
CA GLY A 102 15.13 -7.47 8.22
C GLY A 102 14.26 -7.98 7.06
N ASP A 103 13.59 -9.09 7.32
CA ASP A 103 12.57 -9.63 6.42
C ASP A 103 11.30 -8.80 6.50
N TYR A 104 10.82 -8.34 5.35
CA TYR A 104 9.58 -7.60 5.22
C TYR A 104 8.86 -8.03 3.96
N GLN A 105 7.55 -7.80 3.88
CA GLN A 105 6.80 -8.08 2.68
C GLN A 105 6.18 -6.78 2.16
N ALA A 106 6.09 -6.67 0.84
CA ALA A 106 5.53 -5.50 0.18
C ALA A 106 4.52 -5.91 -0.88
N CYS A 107 3.41 -5.17 -0.94
CA CYS A 107 2.42 -5.27 -2.00
C CYS A 107 2.35 -3.92 -2.72
N SER A 108 2.74 -3.88 -4.00
CA SER A 108 2.69 -2.64 -4.77
C SER A 108 1.26 -2.25 -5.11
N LEU A 109 0.81 -1.13 -4.53
CA LEU A 109 -0.52 -0.58 -4.77
C LEU A 109 -0.52 0.32 -6.01
N TYR A 110 0.46 1.22 -6.11
CA TYR A 110 0.62 2.14 -7.24
C TYR A 110 2.06 2.11 -7.75
N SER A 111 2.22 1.80 -9.03
CA SER A 111 3.47 1.95 -9.78
C SER A 111 3.11 2.15 -11.25
N PRO A 112 3.34 3.34 -11.84
CA PRO A 112 4.02 4.51 -11.27
C PRO A 112 3.12 5.49 -10.49
N VAL A 113 3.71 6.29 -9.61
CA VAL A 113 3.04 7.35 -8.80
C VAL A 113 3.09 8.74 -9.46
N PHE A 114 3.34 8.81 -10.76
CA PHE A 114 3.34 10.09 -11.49
C PHE A 114 2.00 10.81 -11.46
N GLU A 115 0.93 10.07 -11.20
CA GLU A 115 -0.42 10.59 -11.18
C GLU A 115 -0.76 11.42 -9.94
N PHE A 116 0.13 11.46 -8.94
CA PHE A 116 -0.05 12.32 -7.78
C PHE A 116 0.60 13.68 -8.02
N ASP A 117 -0.23 14.72 -8.06
CA ASP A 117 0.21 16.11 -8.23
C ASP A 117 1.04 16.64 -7.05
N ASN A 118 0.81 16.13 -5.85
CA ASN A 118 1.49 16.58 -4.64
C ASN A 118 1.46 15.52 -3.53
N GLN A 119 2.37 15.70 -2.57
CA GLN A 119 2.49 14.84 -1.40
C GLN A 119 1.17 14.69 -0.64
N THR A 120 0.44 15.77 -0.39
CA THR A 120 -0.80 15.73 0.41
C THR A 120 -1.84 14.79 -0.21
N LEU A 121 -2.03 14.86 -1.52
CA LEU A 121 -2.95 13.98 -2.25
C LEU A 121 -2.50 12.51 -2.15
N ALA A 122 -1.22 12.24 -2.32
CA ALA A 122 -0.68 10.88 -2.21
C ALA A 122 -0.88 10.30 -0.79
N LEU A 123 -0.65 11.11 0.25
CA LEU A 123 -0.90 10.69 1.63
C LEU A 123 -2.40 10.51 1.93
N ASP A 124 -3.27 11.30 1.29
CA ASP A 124 -4.72 11.11 1.41
C ASP A 124 -5.17 9.78 0.81
N VAL A 125 -4.68 9.46 -0.38
CA VAL A 125 -4.94 8.16 -1.02
C VAL A 125 -4.34 7.01 -0.22
N ALA A 126 -3.16 7.18 0.38
CA ALA A 126 -2.58 6.18 1.29
C ALA A 126 -3.50 5.90 2.50
N ARG A 127 -4.04 6.96 3.13
CA ARG A 127 -4.99 6.85 4.24
C ARG A 127 -6.29 6.15 3.83
N GLU A 128 -6.85 6.52 2.68
CA GLU A 128 -8.06 5.88 2.14
C GLU A 128 -7.81 4.41 1.77
N ALA A 129 -6.63 4.07 1.23
CA ALA A 129 -6.26 2.69 0.92
C ALA A 129 -6.18 1.82 2.18
N LEU A 130 -5.64 2.35 3.28
CA LEU A 130 -5.63 1.68 4.58
C LEU A 130 -7.03 1.51 5.16
N ALA A 131 -7.86 2.55 5.07
CA ALA A 131 -9.24 2.46 5.50
C ALA A 131 -10.01 1.40 4.70
N ALA A 132 -9.81 1.33 3.39
CA ALA A 132 -10.41 0.33 2.51
C ALA A 132 -9.89 -1.09 2.80
N LEU A 133 -8.62 -1.25 3.20
CA LEU A 133 -8.05 -2.54 3.61
C LEU A 133 -8.73 -3.11 4.86
N MET A 134 -9.17 -2.23 5.75
CA MET A 134 -9.86 -2.60 7.00
C MET A 134 -11.38 -2.52 6.88
N ALA A 135 -11.91 -2.06 5.75
CA ALA A 135 -13.33 -2.05 5.46
C ALA A 135 -13.81 -3.43 5.03
N ASP A 136 -15.10 -3.71 5.24
CA ASP A 136 -15.74 -4.96 4.85
C ASP A 136 -15.65 -5.19 3.33
N GLY A 137 -15.58 -6.45 2.90
CA GLY A 137 -15.19 -6.88 1.56
C GLY A 137 -15.94 -6.25 0.38
N ASP A 138 -17.17 -5.75 0.58
CA ASP A 138 -17.96 -5.10 -0.47
C ASP A 138 -17.35 -3.73 -0.89
N ALA A 139 -16.89 -2.92 0.07
CA ALA A 139 -16.24 -1.63 -0.20
C ALA A 139 -14.84 -1.82 -0.82
N ALA A 140 -14.16 -2.89 -0.44
CA ALA A 140 -12.87 -3.26 -0.97
C ALA A 140 -12.92 -3.79 -2.40
N ALA A 141 -13.97 -4.56 -2.72
CA ALA A 141 -14.19 -5.08 -4.06
C ALA A 141 -14.44 -3.97 -5.08
N ASP A 142 -15.08 -2.86 -4.67
CA ASP A 142 -15.27 -1.67 -5.51
C ASP A 142 -13.94 -0.95 -5.78
N ALA A 143 -13.12 -0.74 -4.74
CA ALA A 143 -11.77 -0.19 -4.88
C ALA A 143 -10.86 -1.08 -5.75
N SER A 144 -10.95 -2.40 -5.60
CA SER A 144 -10.21 -3.38 -6.41
C SER A 144 -10.67 -3.36 -7.88
N ARG A 145 -11.98 -3.30 -8.13
CA ARG A 145 -12.54 -3.16 -9.49
C ARG A 145 -12.10 -1.85 -10.14
N ALA A 146 -12.16 -0.73 -9.42
CA ALA A 146 -11.69 0.55 -9.92
C ALA A 146 -10.21 0.50 -10.34
N ARG A 147 -9.37 -0.18 -9.55
CA ARG A 147 -7.94 -0.39 -9.84
C ARG A 147 -7.73 -1.27 -11.08
N GLU A 148 -8.45 -2.39 -11.16
CA GLU A 148 -8.33 -3.32 -12.28
C GLU A 148 -8.81 -2.69 -13.59
N THR A 149 -9.90 -1.92 -13.55
CA THR A 149 -10.38 -1.18 -14.72
C THR A 149 -9.36 -0.15 -15.21
N ALA A 150 -8.69 0.56 -14.29
CA ALA A 150 -7.70 1.56 -14.69
C ALA A 150 -6.41 0.92 -15.26
N ARG A 151 -5.98 -0.23 -14.71
CA ARG A 151 -4.89 -1.04 -15.28
C ARG A 151 -5.19 -1.51 -16.71
N LEU A 152 -6.37 -2.08 -16.94
CA LEU A 152 -6.76 -2.67 -18.22
C LEU A 152 -6.93 -1.62 -19.32
N GLU A 153 -7.29 -0.40 -18.96
CA GLU A 153 -7.52 0.68 -19.92
C GLU A 153 -6.26 1.47 -20.29
N GLY A 154 -5.10 1.19 -19.67
CA GLY A 154 -3.89 2.00 -19.84
C GLY A 154 -4.10 3.47 -19.46
N ARG A 155 -5.17 3.75 -18.69
CA ARG A 155 -5.58 5.07 -18.22
C ARG A 155 -5.18 5.20 -16.76
N SER A 156 -4.45 6.26 -16.45
CA SER A 156 -4.11 6.62 -15.07
C SER A 156 -5.37 6.75 -14.22
N VAL A 157 -5.32 6.26 -12.98
CA VAL A 157 -6.47 6.14 -12.06
C VAL A 157 -6.87 7.51 -11.46
N ALA A 158 -6.22 8.60 -11.87
CA ALA A 158 -6.42 9.94 -11.32
C ALA A 158 -7.63 10.71 -11.86
N ALA A 159 -8.66 10.03 -12.39
CA ALA A 159 -9.86 10.72 -12.87
C ALA A 159 -11.15 10.08 -12.36
N GLN A 160 -11.31 9.92 -11.04
CA GLN A 160 -12.64 10.11 -10.44
C GLN A 160 -12.55 10.85 -9.10
N PRO A 161 -13.04 12.11 -9.00
CA PRO A 161 -13.41 12.65 -7.70
C PRO A 161 -14.55 11.79 -7.14
N VAL A 162 -14.46 11.44 -5.85
CA VAL A 162 -15.52 10.72 -5.12
C VAL A 162 -16.81 11.56 -5.17
N SER A 163 -17.59 11.38 -6.23
CA SER A 163 -18.90 12.03 -6.36
C SER A 163 -19.90 11.23 -5.55
N ARG A 164 -20.18 11.72 -4.34
CA ARG A 164 -21.24 11.25 -3.42
C ARG A 164 -22.68 11.46 -3.99
N ARG A 165 -22.88 11.49 -5.31
CA ARG A 165 -24.17 11.78 -5.94
C ARG A 165 -24.34 11.18 -7.35
N GLY A 166 -24.12 9.87 -7.49
CA GLY A 166 -24.42 9.12 -8.72
C GLY A 166 -25.48 8.02 -8.57
N PHE A 167 -26.14 7.95 -7.40
CA PHE A 167 -26.85 6.73 -6.97
C PHE A 167 -28.30 6.55 -7.48
N LEU A 168 -28.87 7.41 -8.33
CA LEU A 168 -30.27 7.24 -8.75
C LEU A 168 -30.58 7.78 -10.17
N ARG A 169 -30.30 6.97 -11.21
CA ARG A 169 -31.21 6.70 -12.35
C ARG A 169 -30.58 5.75 -13.37
N ALA A 170 -30.56 4.47 -13.05
CA ALA A 170 -30.61 3.41 -14.05
C ALA A 170 -31.80 2.52 -13.73
N VAL A 171 -32.92 2.74 -14.41
CA VAL A 171 -34.04 1.80 -14.53
C VAL A 171 -34.54 1.90 -15.99
N LEU A 172 -34.48 0.74 -16.66
CA LEU A 172 -34.81 0.39 -18.05
C LEU A 172 -36.35 0.38 -18.29
N PRO A 173 -36.98 -0.24 -19.33
CA PRO A 173 -36.55 -0.77 -20.66
C PRO A 173 -37.48 -0.45 -21.87
N GLY A 174 -37.04 -0.75 -23.11
CA GLY A 174 -37.85 -1.42 -24.15
C GLY A 174 -38.61 -0.60 -25.22
N GLY A 175 -38.47 -1.01 -26.50
CA GLY A 175 -39.58 -1.01 -27.47
C GLY A 175 -39.33 -0.42 -28.88
N GLY A 176 -39.27 -1.30 -29.89
CA GLY A 176 -39.95 -1.10 -31.18
C GLY A 176 -39.15 -0.54 -32.36
N GLY A 177 -39.14 -1.30 -33.46
CA GLY A 177 -38.69 -0.90 -34.80
C GLY A 177 -38.54 -2.11 -35.71
#